data_AF-A0AAV1LPP3-F1
#
_entry.id   AF-A0AAV1LPP3-F1
#
_cell.length_a   1.000
_cell.length_b   1.000
_cell.length_c   1.000
_cell.angle_alpha   90.00
_cell.angle_beta   90.00
_cell.angle_gamma   90.00
#
_symmetry.space_group_name_H-M   'P 1'
#
loop_
_entity.id
_entity.type
_entity.pdbx_description
1 polymer ?
#
loop_
_entity_poly.entity_id
_entity_poly.type
_entity_poly.pdbx_seq_one_letter_code
_entity_poly.pdbx_strand_id
1 'polypeptide(L)'
;MLASLSANYIKQYDTCLKKWYNFCKNNNIDMYQTSIPIIIYFLTSLYHSGAQYGTLNTCRSALALIIGRQISEDDRIKRFFKGLFRLCPPLPKYDSTWDTSIVIETLASWVPNQNLPLEKISKKLVTLLALITAHRAQTLSKINIQNIRISLNEISIKVPDLIKTSRINSNQPTLVLPYFRERPEICPAKLISDYLNVTKSPT
;
A
#
# COMPACT_ATOMS: atom_id res chain seq x y z
N MET A 1 1.50 -22.60 5.62
CA MET A 1 0.62 -21.56 6.19
C MET A 1 1.31 -20.19 6.28
N LEU A 2 2.50 -20.06 6.88
CA LEU A 2 3.18 -18.75 7.05
C LEU A 2 3.55 -18.04 5.75
N ALA A 3 3.91 -18.78 4.69
CA ALA A 3 4.20 -18.22 3.37
C ALA A 3 2.98 -17.55 2.69
N SER A 4 1.77 -17.72 3.23
CA SER A 4 0.56 -17.01 2.75
C SER A 4 0.52 -15.54 3.18
N LEU A 5 1.38 -15.11 4.11
CA LEU A 5 1.44 -13.76 4.65
C LEU A 5 2.75 -13.09 4.25
N SER A 6 2.72 -11.78 4.01
CA SER A 6 3.95 -11.00 3.83
C SER A 6 4.63 -10.75 5.18
N ALA A 7 5.95 -10.53 5.17
CA ALA A 7 6.71 -10.22 6.38
C ALA A 7 6.14 -9.02 7.18
N ASN A 8 5.59 -8.02 6.48
CA ASN A 8 4.94 -6.88 7.13
C ASN A 8 3.64 -7.28 7.84
N TYR A 9 2.81 -8.15 7.23
CA TYR A 9 1.60 -8.67 7.88
C TYR A 9 1.95 -9.50 9.12
N ILE A 10 3.01 -10.31 9.07
CA ILE A 10 3.49 -11.10 10.22
C ILE A 10 3.85 -10.17 11.38
N LYS A 11 4.63 -9.10 11.14
CA LYS A 11 4.99 -8.12 12.17
C LYS A 11 3.77 -7.42 12.78
N GLN A 12 2.77 -7.08 11.96
CA GLN A 12 1.53 -6.45 12.43
C GLN A 12 0.71 -7.41 13.31
N TYR A 13 0.62 -8.68 12.92
CA TYR A 13 -0.13 -9.68 13.68
C TYR A 13 0.58 -10.04 14.98
N ASP A 14 1.90 -10.20 14.95
CA ASP A 14 2.72 -10.50 16.13
C ASP A 14 2.45 -9.54 17.30
N THR A 15 2.34 -8.24 17.00
CA THR A 15 2.01 -7.23 18.02
C THR A 15 0.68 -7.52 18.72
N CYS A 16 -0.36 -7.89 17.96
CA CYS A 16 -1.64 -8.22 18.56
C CYS A 16 -1.62 -9.57 19.30
N LEU A 17 -0.96 -10.58 18.71
CA LEU A 17 -0.89 -11.92 19.27
C LEU A 17 -0.14 -11.94 20.60
N LYS A 18 0.89 -11.12 20.78
CA LYS A 18 1.53 -10.91 22.08
C LYS A 18 0.58 -10.34 23.13
N LYS A 19 -0.24 -9.36 22.76
CA LYS A 19 -1.27 -8.81 23.66
C LYS A 19 -2.33 -9.85 24.02
N TRP A 20 -2.75 -10.65 23.04
CA TRP A 20 -3.68 -11.75 23.25
C TRP A 20 -3.11 -12.81 24.19
N TYR A 21 -1.86 -13.21 23.97
CA TYR A 21 -1.16 -14.16 24.84
C TYR A 21 -1.11 -13.68 26.29
N ASN A 22 -0.68 -12.43 26.52
CA ASN A 22 -0.64 -11.85 27.86
C ASN A 22 -2.02 -11.78 28.50
N PHE A 23 -3.04 -11.42 27.73
CA PHE A 23 -4.42 -11.39 28.19
C PHE A 23 -4.91 -12.79 28.60
N CYS A 24 -4.65 -13.81 27.78
CA CYS A 24 -5.00 -15.20 28.08
C CYS A 24 -4.30 -15.69 29.34
N LYS A 25 -2.98 -15.43 29.44
CA LYS A 25 -2.16 -15.79 30.61
C LYS A 25 -2.69 -15.17 31.90
N ASN A 26 -3.05 -13.88 31.87
CA ASN A 26 -3.53 -13.17 33.06
C ASN A 26 -4.93 -13.62 33.50
N ASN A 27 -5.72 -14.19 32.60
CA ASN A 27 -7.09 -14.64 32.88
C ASN A 27 -7.22 -16.18 32.93
N ASN A 28 -6.12 -16.92 32.87
CA ASN A 28 -6.08 -18.40 32.82
C ASN A 28 -6.97 -18.98 31.70
N ILE A 29 -6.89 -18.40 30.51
CA ILE A 29 -7.65 -18.83 29.32
C ILE A 29 -6.72 -19.56 28.35
N ASP A 30 -7.19 -20.63 27.72
CA ASP A 30 -6.49 -21.28 26.60
C ASP A 30 -6.50 -20.37 25.37
N MET A 31 -5.33 -20.04 24.82
CA MET A 31 -5.19 -19.11 23.70
C MET A 31 -5.77 -19.61 22.35
N TYR A 32 -5.92 -20.92 22.17
CA TYR A 32 -6.39 -21.56 20.94
C TYR A 32 -7.87 -21.92 21.00
N GLN A 33 -8.36 -22.27 22.19
CA GLN A 33 -9.74 -22.70 22.41
C GLN A 33 -10.50 -21.65 23.22
N THR A 34 -10.95 -20.58 22.55
CA THR A 34 -11.70 -19.49 23.19
C THR A 34 -13.10 -19.31 22.64
N SER A 35 -13.98 -18.82 23.50
CA SER A 35 -15.34 -18.44 23.13
C SER A 35 -15.38 -17.00 22.59
N ILE A 36 -16.35 -16.73 21.71
CA ILE A 36 -16.57 -15.39 21.15
C ILE A 36 -16.73 -14.28 22.21
N PRO A 37 -17.45 -14.50 23.35
CA PRO A 37 -17.51 -13.50 24.41
C PRO A 37 -16.14 -13.09 24.97
N ILE A 38 -15.21 -14.03 25.14
CA ILE A 38 -13.85 -13.75 25.63
C ILE A 38 -13.08 -12.89 24.61
N ILE A 39 -13.23 -13.21 23.32
CA ILE A 39 -12.61 -12.42 22.25
C ILE A 39 -13.16 -10.98 22.24
N ILE A 40 -14.47 -10.81 22.40
CA ILE A 40 -15.09 -9.48 22.50
C ILE A 40 -14.56 -8.74 23.73
N TYR A 41 -14.44 -9.43 24.87
CA TYR A 41 -13.92 -8.84 26.11
C TYR A 41 -12.47 -8.36 25.94
N PHE A 42 -11.62 -9.15 25.28
CA PHE A 42 -10.27 -8.74 24.90
C PHE A 42 -10.25 -7.54 23.93
N LEU A 43 -11.06 -7.57 22.87
CA LEU A 43 -11.10 -6.43 21.93
C LEU A 43 -11.63 -5.15 22.60
N THR A 44 -12.52 -5.30 23.58
CA THR A 44 -13.06 -4.21 24.40
C THR A 44 -11.97 -3.64 25.31
N SER A 45 -11.14 -4.48 25.93
CA SER A 45 -10.01 -4.00 26.74
C SER A 45 -8.98 -3.24 25.88
N LEU A 46 -8.72 -3.70 24.65
CA LEU A 46 -7.90 -2.96 23.69
C LEU A 46 -8.52 -1.61 23.32
N TYR A 47 -9.83 -1.56 23.09
CA TYR A 47 -10.52 -0.30 22.81
C TYR A 47 -10.39 0.69 23.97
N HIS A 48 -10.60 0.25 25.21
CA HIS A 48 -10.39 1.09 26.39
C HIS A 48 -8.94 1.55 26.59
N SER A 49 -7.96 0.77 26.10
CA SER A 49 -6.55 1.20 26.05
C SER A 49 -6.22 2.21 24.93
N GLY A 50 -7.23 2.70 24.20
CA GLY A 50 -7.09 3.69 23.13
C GLY A 50 -6.87 3.11 21.73
N ALA A 51 -7.10 1.81 21.52
CA ALA A 51 -6.93 1.22 20.20
C ALA A 51 -8.05 1.69 19.24
N GLN A 52 -7.63 2.22 18.08
CA GLN A 52 -8.54 2.63 17.02
C GLN A 52 -9.14 1.44 16.27
N TYR A 53 -10.23 1.69 15.52
CA TYR A 53 -10.94 0.69 14.71
C TYR A 53 -9.99 -0.16 13.84
N GLY A 54 -9.04 0.47 13.13
CA GLY A 54 -8.09 -0.23 12.26
C GLY A 54 -7.19 -1.22 13.01
N THR A 55 -6.73 -0.85 14.20
CA THR A 55 -5.92 -1.71 15.08
C THR A 55 -6.74 -2.89 15.58
N LEU A 56 -7.97 -2.65 16.03
CA LEU A 56 -8.88 -3.70 16.48
C LEU A 56 -9.22 -4.68 15.35
N ASN A 57 -9.43 -4.18 14.14
CA ASN A 57 -9.71 -5.02 12.97
C ASN A 57 -8.49 -5.87 12.54
N THR A 58 -7.28 -5.31 12.69
CA THR A 58 -6.03 -6.06 12.51
C THR A 58 -5.92 -7.19 13.54
N CYS A 59 -6.24 -6.89 14.80
CA CYS A 59 -6.30 -7.87 15.87
C CYS A 59 -7.30 -9.00 15.60
N ARG A 60 -8.53 -8.66 15.20
CA ARG A 60 -9.55 -9.64 14.79
C ARG A 60 -9.02 -10.59 13.71
N SER A 61 -8.33 -10.04 12.71
CA SER A 61 -7.78 -10.83 11.60
C SER A 61 -6.64 -11.75 12.06
N ALA A 62 -5.79 -11.27 12.97
CA ALA A 62 -4.74 -12.09 13.58
C ALA A 62 -5.30 -13.25 14.41
N LEU A 63 -6.35 -13.00 15.21
CA LEU A 63 -7.02 -14.05 15.99
C LEU A 63 -7.70 -15.08 15.09
N ALA A 64 -8.36 -14.64 14.01
CA ALA A 64 -8.98 -15.53 13.04
C ALA A 64 -7.97 -16.46 12.34
N LEU A 65 -6.69 -16.07 12.26
CA LEU A 65 -5.64 -16.92 11.70
C LEU A 65 -5.26 -18.09 12.62
N ILE A 66 -5.27 -17.89 13.94
CA ILE A 66 -4.82 -18.89 14.92
C ILE A 66 -5.98 -19.75 15.43
N ILE A 67 -7.11 -19.13 15.75
CA ILE A 67 -8.27 -19.81 16.35
C ILE A 67 -9.21 -20.33 15.25
N GLY A 68 -9.25 -19.64 14.10
CA GLY A 68 -10.03 -20.05 12.93
C GLY A 68 -10.95 -18.96 12.38
N ARG A 69 -11.36 -19.16 11.12
CA ARG A 69 -12.13 -18.16 10.34
C ARG A 69 -13.51 -17.86 10.91
N GLN A 70 -14.08 -18.77 11.70
CA GLN A 70 -15.39 -18.66 12.33
C GLN A 70 -15.55 -17.35 13.15
N ILE A 71 -14.46 -16.82 13.73
CA ILE A 71 -14.48 -15.54 14.46
C ILE A 71 -14.96 -14.38 13.58
N SER A 72 -14.49 -14.34 12.33
CA SER A 72 -14.82 -13.25 11.41
C SER A 72 -16.23 -13.35 10.86
N GLU A 73 -16.81 -14.55 10.89
CA GLU A 73 -18.11 -14.86 10.35
C GLU A 73 -19.22 -14.79 11.41
N ASP A 74 -18.87 -14.84 12.70
CA ASP A 74 -19.80 -14.71 13.83
C ASP A 74 -20.50 -13.33 13.88
N ASP A 75 -21.82 -13.36 14.02
CA ASP A 75 -22.66 -12.16 13.99
C ASP A 75 -22.44 -11.21 15.18
N ARG A 76 -22.02 -11.72 16.34
CA ARG A 76 -21.71 -10.88 17.51
C ARG A 76 -20.44 -10.08 17.26
N ILE A 77 -19.43 -10.69 16.65
CA ILE A 77 -18.20 -9.98 16.25
C ILE A 77 -18.53 -8.92 15.19
N LYS A 78 -19.31 -9.27 14.16
CA LYS A 78 -19.75 -8.29 13.14
C LYS A 78 -20.54 -7.13 13.78
N ARG A 79 -21.47 -7.42 14.68
CA ARG A 79 -22.25 -6.40 15.41
C ARG A 79 -21.37 -5.53 16.30
N PHE A 80 -20.40 -6.13 17.00
CA PHE A 80 -19.42 -5.42 17.81
C PHE A 80 -18.60 -4.43 16.97
N PHE A 81 -18.06 -4.85 15.82
CA PHE A 81 -17.35 -3.95 14.92
C PHE A 81 -18.25 -2.86 14.31
N LYS A 82 -19.53 -3.15 14.04
CA LYS A 82 -20.50 -2.12 13.65
C LYS A 82 -20.71 -1.08 14.77
N GLY A 83 -20.69 -1.50 16.03
CA GLY A 83 -20.70 -0.61 17.20
C GLY A 83 -19.43 0.24 17.27
N LEU A 84 -18.25 -0.38 17.16
CA LEU A 84 -16.97 0.32 17.15
C LEU A 84 -16.87 1.36 16.03
N PHE A 85 -17.40 1.06 14.84
CA PHE A 85 -17.43 2.02 13.74
C PHE A 85 -18.24 3.28 14.08
N ARG A 86 -19.33 3.14 14.85
CA ARG A 86 -20.14 4.28 15.30
C ARG A 86 -19.47 5.07 16.42
N LEU A 87 -18.79 4.37 17.34
CA LEU A 87 -18.13 4.98 18.50
C LEU A 87 -16.76 5.61 18.15
N CYS A 88 -16.07 5.05 17.16
CA CYS A 88 -14.74 5.47 16.73
C CYS A 88 -14.65 5.30 15.20
N PRO A 89 -15.35 6.16 14.42
CA PRO A 89 -15.31 6.09 12.98
C PRO A 89 -13.87 6.30 12.49
N PRO A 90 -13.37 5.48 11.54
CA PRO A 90 -12.08 5.73 10.91
C PRO A 90 -12.17 7.04 10.13
N LEU A 91 -11.59 8.09 10.66
CA LEU A 91 -11.52 9.38 9.98
C LEU A 91 -10.55 9.27 8.80
N PRO A 92 -10.86 9.90 7.65
CA PRO A 92 -9.87 10.02 6.60
C PRO A 92 -8.66 10.76 7.16
N LYS A 93 -7.45 10.33 6.77
CA LYS A 93 -6.21 10.98 7.22
C LYS A 93 -6.13 12.44 6.77
N TYR A 94 -6.82 12.78 5.68
CA TYR A 94 -6.80 14.09 5.05
C TYR A 94 -8.24 14.55 4.87
N ASP A 95 -8.54 15.77 5.34
CA ASP A 95 -9.85 16.42 5.19
C ASP A 95 -9.99 17.07 3.80
N SER A 96 -8.88 17.54 3.24
CA SER A 96 -8.78 18.08 1.89
C SER A 96 -7.60 17.47 1.15
N THR A 97 -7.69 17.47 -0.18
CA THR A 97 -6.57 17.13 -1.07
C THR A 97 -5.86 18.39 -1.54
N TRP A 98 -4.59 18.25 -1.91
CA TRP A 98 -3.78 19.34 -2.45
C TRP A 98 -4.07 19.56 -3.95
N ASP A 99 -3.80 20.77 -4.46
CA ASP A 99 -3.98 21.10 -5.88
C ASP A 99 -2.82 20.56 -6.73
N THR A 100 -3.15 19.59 -7.59
CA THR A 100 -2.19 18.94 -8.49
C THR A 100 -1.57 19.88 -9.52
N SER A 101 -2.26 20.97 -9.86
CA SER A 101 -1.84 21.93 -10.89
C SER A 101 -0.51 22.58 -10.52
N ILE A 102 -0.36 22.98 -9.25
CA ILE A 102 0.85 23.62 -8.73
C ILE A 102 2.09 22.72 -8.94
N VAL A 103 1.97 21.42 -8.67
CA VAL A 103 3.08 20.48 -8.85
C VAL A 103 3.35 20.26 -10.33
N ILE A 104 2.32 20.09 -11.16
CA ILE A 104 2.47 19.91 -12.60
C ILE A 104 3.18 21.13 -13.23
N GLU A 105 2.77 22.34 -12.88
CA GLU A 105 3.38 23.59 -13.35
C GLU A 105 4.82 23.76 -12.87
N THR A 106 5.08 23.44 -11.60
CA THR A 106 6.44 23.46 -11.05
C THR A 106 7.35 22.49 -11.82
N LEU A 107 6.91 21.26 -12.07
CA LEU A 107 7.69 20.28 -12.83
C LEU A 107 7.83 20.66 -14.32
N ALA A 108 6.83 21.33 -14.89
CA ALA A 108 6.89 21.85 -16.26
C ALA A 108 8.00 22.89 -16.43
N SER A 109 8.25 23.73 -15.41
CA SER A 109 9.34 24.72 -15.42
C SER A 109 10.75 24.10 -15.41
N TRP A 110 10.89 22.83 -15.03
CA TRP A 110 12.19 22.15 -14.95
C TRP A 110 12.60 21.61 -16.32
N VAL A 111 13.08 22.50 -17.18
CA VAL A 111 13.57 22.19 -18.52
C VAL A 111 14.89 22.93 -18.80
N PRO A 112 15.79 22.37 -19.62
CA PRO A 112 15.71 21.07 -20.29
C PRO A 112 16.03 19.90 -19.35
N ASN A 113 15.40 18.73 -19.56
CA ASN A 113 15.56 17.55 -18.70
C ASN A 113 17.02 17.06 -18.62
N GLN A 114 17.76 17.19 -19.72
CA GLN A 114 19.14 16.69 -19.86
C GLN A 114 20.14 17.44 -18.98
N ASN A 115 19.83 18.69 -18.61
CA ASN A 115 20.71 19.53 -17.79
C ASN A 115 20.35 19.46 -16.30
N LEU A 116 19.29 18.73 -15.93
CA LEU A 116 18.89 18.61 -14.55
C LEU A 116 19.85 17.67 -13.79
N PRO A 117 20.20 18.00 -12.53
CA PRO A 117 20.93 17.06 -11.69
C PRO A 117 20.11 15.79 -11.50
N LEU A 118 20.81 14.65 -11.40
CA LEU A 118 20.20 13.32 -11.34
C LEU A 118 19.09 13.22 -10.28
N GLU A 119 19.28 13.87 -9.14
CA GLU A 119 18.28 13.93 -8.08
C GLU A 119 16.97 14.62 -8.52
N LYS A 120 17.06 15.77 -9.19
CA LYS A 120 15.88 16.52 -9.65
C LYS A 120 15.12 15.77 -10.74
N ILE A 121 15.82 15.21 -11.73
CA ILE A 121 15.17 14.44 -12.79
C ILE A 121 14.54 13.15 -12.24
N SER A 122 15.17 12.49 -11.26
CA SER A 122 14.59 11.33 -10.56
C SER A 122 13.29 11.70 -9.83
N LYS A 123 13.29 12.82 -9.09
CA LYS A 123 12.08 13.33 -8.41
C LYS A 123 10.98 13.68 -9.41
N LYS A 124 11.32 14.37 -10.51
CA LYS A 124 10.39 14.71 -11.59
C LYS A 124 9.74 13.46 -12.18
N LEU A 125 10.55 12.43 -12.48
CA LEU A 125 10.08 11.18 -13.08
C LEU A 125 9.14 10.42 -12.15
N VAL A 126 9.55 10.16 -10.91
CA VAL A 126 8.73 9.41 -9.95
C VAL A 126 7.43 10.13 -9.64
N THR A 127 7.47 11.46 -9.52
CA THR A 127 6.28 12.27 -9.24
C THR A 127 5.29 12.23 -10.41
N LEU A 128 5.75 12.43 -11.64
CA LEU A 128 4.87 12.36 -12.82
C LEU A 128 4.31 10.96 -13.04
N LEU A 129 5.13 9.91 -12.84
CA LEU A 129 4.63 8.53 -12.90
C LEU A 129 3.55 8.27 -11.85
N ALA A 130 3.76 8.72 -10.62
CA ALA A 130 2.77 8.57 -9.55
C ALA A 130 1.46 9.30 -9.86
N LEU A 131 1.53 10.53 -10.38
CA LEU A 131 0.35 11.35 -10.70
C LEU A 131 -0.44 10.77 -11.87
N ILE A 132 0.23 10.36 -12.94
CA ILE A 132 -0.45 9.95 -14.19
C ILE A 132 -0.93 8.51 -14.14
N THR A 133 -0.17 7.60 -13.51
CA THR A 133 -0.56 6.18 -13.45
C THR A 133 -1.41 5.84 -12.23
N ALA A 134 -1.48 6.74 -11.24
CA ALA A 134 -2.13 6.52 -9.95
C ALA A 134 -1.72 5.21 -9.24
N HIS A 135 -0.51 4.71 -9.53
CA HIS A 135 0.01 3.50 -8.90
C HIS A 135 0.63 3.76 -7.53
N ARG A 136 0.69 2.70 -6.71
CA ARG A 136 1.30 2.78 -5.38
C ARG A 136 2.82 2.87 -5.51
N ALA A 137 3.44 3.50 -4.52
CA ALA A 137 4.90 3.57 -4.39
C ALA A 137 5.58 2.19 -4.50
N GLN A 138 4.96 1.13 -3.96
CA GLN A 138 5.47 -0.25 -4.08
C GLN A 138 5.57 -0.72 -5.54
N THR A 139 4.60 -0.36 -6.39
CA THR A 139 4.62 -0.70 -7.81
C THR A 139 5.72 0.06 -8.52
N LEU A 140 5.86 1.36 -8.24
CA LEU A 140 6.91 2.20 -8.82
C LEU A 140 8.32 1.74 -8.40
N SER A 141 8.50 1.32 -7.15
CA SER A 141 9.79 0.79 -6.66
C SER A 141 10.19 -0.54 -7.30
N LYS A 142 9.26 -1.21 -7.97
CA LYS A 142 9.47 -2.50 -8.67
C LYS A 142 9.65 -2.32 -10.18
N ILE A 143 9.70 -1.09 -10.68
CA ILE A 143 10.06 -0.83 -12.07
C ILE A 143 11.50 -1.28 -12.30
N ASN A 144 11.69 -2.12 -13.30
CA ASN A 144 12.99 -2.58 -13.76
C ASN A 144 13.19 -2.14 -15.21
N ILE A 145 14.36 -1.58 -15.51
CA ILE A 145 14.75 -1.10 -16.83
C ILE A 145 14.60 -2.20 -17.90
N GLN A 146 14.92 -3.46 -17.56
CA GLN A 146 14.82 -4.60 -18.48
C GLN A 146 13.37 -4.89 -18.93
N ASN A 147 12.38 -4.45 -18.15
CA ASN A 147 10.96 -4.66 -18.44
C ASN A 147 10.32 -3.44 -19.12
N ILE A 148 11.10 -2.42 -19.49
CA ILE A 148 10.65 -1.26 -20.23
C ILE A 148 10.71 -1.58 -21.73
N ARG A 149 9.59 -1.43 -22.43
CA ARG A 149 9.50 -1.55 -23.88
C ARG A 149 9.10 -0.21 -24.48
N ILE A 150 9.98 0.32 -25.31
CA ILE A 150 9.78 1.60 -26.00
C ILE A 150 9.23 1.30 -27.39
N SER A 151 8.08 1.89 -27.71
CA SER A 151 7.46 1.83 -29.04
C SER A 151 7.37 3.23 -29.63
N LEU A 152 6.96 3.36 -30.89
CA LEU A 152 6.84 4.66 -31.57
C LEU A 152 5.85 5.61 -30.90
N ASN A 153 4.75 5.08 -30.33
CA ASN A 153 3.65 5.88 -29.78
C ASN A 153 3.57 5.86 -28.26
N GLU A 154 4.21 4.90 -27.60
CA GLU A 154 4.10 4.71 -26.15
C GLU A 154 5.30 3.96 -25.57
N ILE A 155 5.45 4.08 -24.24
CA ILE A 155 6.33 3.23 -23.44
C ILE A 155 5.46 2.33 -22.58
N SER A 156 5.75 1.03 -22.59
CA SER A 156 5.12 0.06 -21.69
C SER A 156 6.12 -0.49 -20.68
N ILE A 157 5.72 -0.59 -19.42
CA ILE A 157 6.56 -1.09 -18.32
C ILE A 157 5.83 -2.23 -17.64
N LYS A 158 6.36 -3.45 -17.74
CA LYS A 158 5.81 -4.60 -17.02
C LYS A 158 6.41 -4.69 -15.62
N VAL A 159 5.56 -4.92 -14.61
CA VAL A 159 6.00 -5.16 -13.24
C VAL A 159 5.59 -6.59 -12.85
N PRO A 160 6.42 -7.60 -13.13
CA PRO A 160 6.06 -9.00 -12.92
C PRO A 160 6.15 -9.44 -11.45
N ASP A 161 6.84 -8.67 -10.61
CA ASP A 161 6.94 -8.91 -9.17
C ASP A 161 5.57 -8.95 -8.50
N LEU A 162 5.43 -9.83 -7.50
CA LEU A 162 4.26 -9.85 -6.63
C LEU A 162 4.21 -8.55 -5.80
N ILE A 163 3.08 -7.86 -5.89
CA ILE A 163 2.75 -6.67 -5.11
C ILE A 163 1.54 -6.95 -4.21
N LYS A 164 1.24 -6.01 -3.30
CA LYS A 164 0.13 -6.18 -2.35
C LYS A 164 -1.22 -6.49 -3.00
N THR A 165 -1.45 -6.04 -4.23
CA THR A 165 -2.71 -6.28 -4.97
C THR A 165 -2.67 -7.45 -5.94
N SER A 166 -1.58 -8.20 -6.00
CA SER A 166 -1.51 -9.41 -6.82
C SER A 166 -2.51 -10.45 -6.31
N ARG A 167 -3.14 -11.17 -7.24
CA ARG A 167 -4.12 -12.22 -6.96
C ARG A 167 -3.79 -13.45 -7.79
N ILE A 168 -4.22 -14.62 -7.31
CA ILE A 168 -4.13 -15.85 -8.10
C ILE A 168 -4.91 -15.67 -9.40
N ASN A 169 -4.38 -16.17 -10.51
CA ASN A 169 -4.97 -16.06 -11.85
C ASN A 169 -5.22 -14.62 -12.34
N SER A 170 -4.56 -13.62 -11.74
CA SER A 170 -4.59 -12.23 -12.22
C SER A 170 -3.28 -11.86 -12.88
N ASN A 171 -3.36 -11.11 -13.97
CA ASN A 171 -2.20 -10.50 -14.59
C ASN A 171 -1.57 -9.48 -13.62
N GLN A 172 -0.25 -9.39 -13.68
CA GLN A 172 0.50 -8.35 -12.98
C GLN A 172 0.39 -7.01 -13.73
N PRO A 173 0.55 -5.87 -13.03
CA PRO A 173 0.33 -4.58 -13.64
C PRO A 173 1.33 -4.29 -14.77
N THR A 174 0.82 -3.66 -15.82
CA THR A 174 1.61 -3.10 -16.91
C THR A 174 1.26 -1.62 -17.02
N LEU A 175 2.24 -0.75 -16.87
CA LEU A 175 2.08 0.69 -17.05
C LEU A 175 2.20 0.98 -18.53
N VAL A 176 1.20 1.65 -19.11
CA VAL A 176 1.22 2.08 -20.51
C VAL A 176 1.22 3.60 -20.53
N LEU A 177 2.25 4.19 -21.12
CA LEU A 177 2.54 5.61 -21.09
C LEU A 177 2.62 6.14 -22.53
N PRO A 178 1.53 6.70 -23.08
CA PRO A 178 1.56 7.31 -24.41
C PRO A 178 2.44 8.56 -24.41
N TYR A 179 3.02 8.89 -25.57
CA TYR A 179 3.73 10.15 -25.73
C TYR A 179 2.74 11.31 -25.74
N PHE A 180 2.80 12.14 -24.69
CA PHE A 180 2.06 13.40 -24.63
C PHE A 180 2.80 14.47 -25.45
N ARG A 181 2.21 14.87 -26.58
CA ARG A 181 2.86 15.73 -27.59
C ARG A 181 2.53 17.21 -27.40
N GLU A 182 1.37 17.49 -26.80
CA GLU A 182 0.84 18.82 -26.55
C GLU A 182 1.67 19.59 -25.53
N ARG A 183 2.15 18.89 -24.48
CA ARG A 183 3.03 19.45 -23.45
C ARG A 183 4.20 18.50 -23.15
N PRO A 184 5.26 18.51 -23.98
CA PRO A 184 6.37 17.58 -23.85
C PRO A 184 7.15 17.73 -22.54
N GLU A 185 7.07 18.87 -21.85
CA GLU A 185 7.78 19.16 -20.61
C GLU A 185 7.28 18.34 -19.40
N ILE A 186 6.04 17.83 -19.46
CA ILE A 186 5.43 16.97 -18.42
C ILE A 186 5.16 15.54 -18.91
N CYS A 187 5.63 15.18 -20.11
CA CYS A 187 5.42 13.86 -20.69
C CYS A 187 6.27 12.79 -19.99
N PRO A 188 5.67 11.80 -19.27
CA PRO A 188 6.45 10.77 -18.57
C PRO A 188 7.19 9.85 -19.53
N ALA A 189 6.61 9.53 -20.68
CA ALA A 189 7.24 8.67 -21.69
C ALA A 189 8.52 9.32 -22.23
N LYS A 190 8.47 10.61 -22.58
CA LYS A 190 9.66 11.37 -22.98
C LYS A 190 10.70 11.42 -21.86
N LEU A 191 10.24 11.70 -20.63
CA LEU A 191 11.11 11.81 -19.47
C LEU A 191 11.81 10.50 -19.11
N ILE A 192 11.17 9.34 -19.31
CA ILE A 192 11.82 8.03 -19.15
C ILE A 192 12.99 7.90 -20.14
N SER A 193 12.78 8.23 -21.41
CA SER A 193 13.86 8.18 -22.41
C SER A 193 15.00 9.13 -22.04
N ASP A 194 14.69 10.36 -21.63
CA ASP A 194 15.69 11.34 -21.19
C ASP A 194 16.46 10.84 -19.96
N TYR A 195 15.75 10.29 -18.98
CA TYR A 195 16.35 9.74 -17.76
C TYR A 195 17.28 8.57 -18.05
N LEU A 196 16.87 7.64 -18.90
CA LEU A 196 17.69 6.51 -19.33
C LEU A 196 18.95 6.97 -20.07
N ASN A 197 18.88 8.07 -20.83
CA ASN A 197 20.04 8.62 -21.52
C ASN A 197 21.01 9.31 -20.55
N VAL A 198 20.50 10.08 -19.57
CA VAL A 198 21.33 10.73 -18.54
C VAL A 198 22.00 9.71 -17.61
N THR A 199 21.38 8.55 -17.39
CA THR A 199 21.88 7.49 -16.48
C THR A 199 22.69 6.40 -17.16
N LYS A 200 22.75 6.37 -18.50
CA LYS A 200 23.72 5.56 -19.21
C LYS A 200 25.10 6.14 -18.90
N SER A 201 25.90 5.41 -18.13
CA SER A 201 27.30 5.73 -17.89
C SER A 201 27.99 6.01 -19.24
N PRO A 202 28.86 7.03 -19.34
CA PRO A 202 29.90 6.97 -20.35
C PRO A 202 30.74 5.73 -20.00
N THR A 203 30.71 4.74 -20.88
CA THR A 203 31.66 3.62 -20.84
C THR A 203 33.08 4.13 -20.89
#